data_AF-A0A6N2CHU8-F1
#
_entry.id   AF-A0A6N2CHU8-F1
#
_cell.length_a   1.000
_cell.length_b   1.000
_cell.length_c   1.000
_cell.angle_alpha   90.00
_cell.angle_beta   90.00
_cell.angle_gamma   90.00
#
_symmetry.space_group_name_H-M   'P 1'
#
loop_
_entity.id
_entity.type
_entity.pdbx_description
1 polymer ?
#
loop_
_entity_poly.entity_id
_entity_poly.type
_entity_poly.pdbx_seq_one_letter_code
_entity_poly.pdbx_strand_id
1 'polypeptide(L)'
;MDKLDEIFDLQDALNKRIGVNTDQMSDEDKAKWVLNYTRAMQQEMAELIDSVPWKWWAKYQEFDEQNAKVEVVDLFHFLISLAQVLGMTPDDVYEAYTKKNKVNHKRQDSGYVKKDEDDSRHI
;
A
#
# COMPACT_ATOMS: atom_id res chain seq x y z
N MET A 1 2.62 -7.00 -20.47
CA MET A 1 2.05 -5.84 -19.80
C MET A 1 0.64 -6.17 -19.40
N ASP A 2 0.49 -6.59 -18.16
CA ASP A 2 -0.81 -6.74 -17.52
C ASP A 2 -1.23 -5.44 -16.82
N LYS A 3 -2.31 -5.49 -16.02
CA LYS A 3 -2.81 -4.31 -15.32
C LYS A 3 -1.88 -3.81 -14.21
N LEU A 4 -1.13 -4.70 -13.55
CA LEU A 4 -0.21 -4.30 -12.50
C LEU A 4 1.03 -3.62 -13.09
N ASP A 5 1.53 -4.14 -14.20
CA ASP A 5 2.59 -3.49 -14.99
C ASP A 5 2.18 -2.06 -15.38
N GLU A 6 0.99 -1.90 -15.98
CA GLU A 6 0.48 -0.59 -16.41
C GLU A 6 0.32 0.38 -15.24
N ILE A 7 -0.17 -0.10 -14.09
CA ILE A 7 -0.30 0.71 -12.87
C ILE A 7 1.07 1.22 -12.39
N PHE A 8 2.10 0.37 -12.38
CA PHE A 8 3.45 0.78 -11.99
C PHE A 8 4.04 1.80 -12.96
N ASP A 9 3.86 1.61 -14.27
CA ASP A 9 4.34 2.55 -15.29
C ASP A 9 3.64 3.92 -15.17
N LEU A 10 2.32 3.93 -14.96
CA LEU A 10 1.55 5.16 -14.73
C LEU A 10 2.02 5.87 -13.46
N GLN A 11 2.29 5.14 -12.38
CA GLN A 11 2.77 5.71 -11.13
C GLN A 11 4.19 6.26 -11.26
N ASP A 12 5.09 5.55 -11.94
CA ASP A 12 6.46 6.00 -12.19
C ASP A 12 6.46 7.31 -13.00
N ALA A 13 5.65 7.37 -14.07
CA ALA A 13 5.49 8.57 -14.87
C ALA A 13 4.96 9.75 -14.03
N LEU A 14 3.98 9.51 -13.16
CA LEU A 14 3.45 10.53 -12.25
C LEU A 14 4.50 11.00 -11.25
N ASN A 15 5.20 10.08 -10.58
CA ASN A 15 6.27 10.37 -9.63
C ASN A 15 7.36 11.24 -10.27
N LYS A 16 7.85 10.85 -11.46
CA LYS A 16 8.82 11.64 -12.23
C LYS A 16 8.29 13.03 -12.58
N ARG A 17 7.02 13.13 -12.98
CA ARG A 17 6.37 14.42 -13.31
C ARG A 17 6.31 15.37 -12.11
N ILE A 18 6.15 14.86 -10.89
CA ILE A 18 6.11 15.67 -9.66
C ILE A 18 7.48 15.81 -8.97
N GLY A 19 8.56 15.35 -9.61
CA GLY A 19 9.94 15.55 -9.15
C GLY A 19 10.47 14.46 -8.23
N VAL A 20 9.83 13.28 -8.19
CA VAL A 20 10.29 12.12 -7.44
C VAL A 20 10.81 11.06 -8.42
N ASN A 21 12.13 10.93 -8.52
CA ASN A 21 12.75 9.88 -9.33
C ASN A 21 13.22 8.73 -8.43
N THR A 22 12.53 7.59 -8.51
CA THR A 22 12.79 6.40 -7.69
C THR A 22 13.95 5.53 -8.20
N ASP A 23 14.37 5.69 -9.46
CA ASP A 23 15.36 4.80 -10.12
C ASP A 23 16.78 4.93 -9.55
N GLN A 24 17.11 6.06 -8.91
CA GLN A 24 18.46 6.42 -8.51
C GLN A 24 18.54 6.97 -7.07
N MET A 25 17.66 6.50 -6.19
CA MET A 25 17.67 6.95 -4.79
C MET A 25 18.84 6.33 -4.02
N SER A 26 19.57 7.19 -3.30
CA SER A 26 20.47 6.77 -2.23
C SER A 26 19.69 6.11 -1.09
N ASP A 27 20.36 5.36 -0.21
CA ASP A 27 19.67 4.77 0.97
C ASP A 27 19.08 5.85 1.89
N GLU A 28 19.71 7.03 1.98
CA GLU A 28 19.18 8.18 2.70
C GLU A 28 17.89 8.70 2.06
N ASP A 29 17.88 8.84 0.73
CA ASP A 29 16.68 9.27 0.00
C ASP A 29 15.56 8.24 0.08
N LYS A 30 15.89 6.94 0.02
CA LYS A 30 14.92 5.87 0.22
C LYS A 30 14.30 5.96 1.60
N ALA A 31 15.10 6.09 2.66
CA ALA A 31 14.60 6.22 4.02
C ALA A 31 13.67 7.44 4.18
N LYS A 32 14.05 8.57 3.57
CA LYS A 32 13.23 9.80 3.54
C LYS A 32 11.90 9.58 2.82
N TRP A 33 11.90 8.96 1.64
CA TRP A 33 10.67 8.76 0.86
C TRP A 33 9.78 7.67 1.42
N VAL A 34 10.35 6.62 2.02
CA VAL A 34 9.60 5.66 2.83
C VAL A 34 8.81 6.38 3.93
N LEU A 35 9.45 7.29 4.65
CA LEU A 35 8.79 8.09 5.68
C LEU A 35 7.70 9.01 5.10
N ASN A 36 7.99 9.69 3.98
CA ASN A 36 7.04 10.62 3.36
C ASN A 36 5.79 9.91 2.83
N TYR A 37 5.93 8.81 2.07
CA TYR A 37 4.80 8.06 1.56
C TYR A 37 4.01 7.37 2.67
N THR A 38 4.68 6.92 3.75
CA THR A 38 3.99 6.41 4.94
C THR A 38 3.11 7.50 5.58
N ARG A 39 3.62 8.73 5.70
CA ARG A 39 2.84 9.86 6.23
C ARG A 39 1.69 10.27 5.31
N ALA A 40 1.90 10.24 3.99
CA ALA A 40 0.84 10.50 3.02
C ALA A 40 -0.31 9.49 3.18
N MET A 41 0.01 8.18 3.21
CA MET A 41 -1.00 7.14 3.49
C MET A 41 -1.70 7.34 4.85
N GLN A 42 -1.01 7.84 5.87
CA GLN A 42 -1.66 8.16 7.16
C GLN A 42 -2.70 9.27 7.04
N GLN A 43 -2.48 10.26 6.17
CA GLN A 43 -3.49 11.28 5.89
C GLN A 43 -4.67 10.67 5.13
N GLU A 44 -4.43 9.91 4.05
CA GLU A 44 -5.53 9.28 3.28
C GLU A 44 -6.33 8.27 4.11
N MET A 45 -5.69 7.59 5.07
CA MET A 45 -6.42 6.76 6.04
C MET A 45 -7.35 7.59 6.92
N ALA A 46 -6.98 8.81 7.28
CA ALA A 46 -7.85 9.72 8.03
C ALA A 46 -9.02 10.21 7.16
N GLU A 47 -8.77 10.53 5.88
CA GLU A 47 -9.83 10.90 4.92
C GLU A 47 -10.81 9.74 4.66
N LEU A 48 -10.30 8.52 4.57
CA LEU A 48 -11.12 7.30 4.48
C LEU A 48 -11.97 7.09 5.74
N ILE A 49 -11.43 7.37 6.93
CA ILE A 49 -12.20 7.33 8.19
C ILE A 49 -13.32 8.37 8.15
N ASP A 50 -13.07 9.57 7.65
CA ASP A 50 -14.09 10.62 7.56
C ASP A 50 -15.16 10.33 6.50
N SER A 51 -14.93 9.37 5.60
CA SER A 51 -15.93 8.87 4.66
C SER A 51 -16.98 7.96 5.32
N VAL A 52 -16.77 7.52 6.57
CA VAL A 52 -17.70 6.65 7.32
C VAL A 52 -18.27 7.36 8.56
N PRO A 53 -19.47 6.96 9.04
CA PRO A 53 -20.11 7.57 10.20
C PRO A 53 -19.47 7.12 11.54
N TRP A 54 -18.23 7.50 11.78
CA TRP A 54 -17.43 7.02 12.92
C TRP A 54 -17.68 7.79 14.23
N LYS A 55 -18.16 9.04 14.19
CA LYS A 55 -18.38 9.86 15.39
C LYS A 55 -19.70 9.44 16.04
N TRP A 56 -19.62 8.49 16.97
CA TRP A 56 -20.79 7.95 17.67
C TRP A 56 -21.61 8.98 18.46
N TRP A 57 -21.07 10.18 18.71
CA TRP A 57 -21.78 11.30 19.35
C TRP A 57 -22.51 12.23 18.37
N ALA A 58 -22.35 12.05 17.05
CA ALA A 58 -22.96 12.87 16.00
C ALA A 58 -23.91 12.02 15.13
N LYS A 59 -25.12 12.52 14.84
CA LYS A 59 -26.16 11.77 14.11
C LYS A 59 -26.33 12.17 12.64
N TYR A 60 -25.57 13.15 12.17
CA TYR A 60 -25.70 13.71 10.81
C TYR A 60 -24.74 13.09 9.80
N GLN A 61 -23.84 12.20 10.23
CA GLN A 61 -22.88 11.55 9.32
C GLN A 61 -23.57 10.48 8.50
N GLU A 62 -23.28 10.46 7.21
CA GLU A 62 -23.68 9.40 6.29
C GLU A 62 -22.42 8.68 5.78
N PHE A 63 -22.60 7.48 5.22
CA PHE A 63 -21.52 6.78 4.55
C PHE A 63 -21.35 7.31 3.13
N ASP A 64 -20.21 7.93 2.85
CA ASP A 64 -19.83 8.37 1.51
C ASP A 64 -19.01 7.27 0.82
N GLU A 65 -19.72 6.34 0.17
CA GLU A 65 -19.09 5.22 -0.53
C GLU A 65 -18.21 5.68 -1.69
N GLN A 66 -18.58 6.77 -2.37
CA GLN A 66 -17.81 7.27 -3.50
C GLN A 66 -16.49 7.86 -3.04
N ASN A 67 -16.50 8.66 -1.98
CA ASN A 67 -15.27 9.18 -1.39
C ASN A 67 -14.39 8.04 -0.88
N ALA A 68 -14.98 7.07 -0.16
CA ALA A 68 -14.23 5.92 0.34
C ALA A 68 -13.49 5.13 -0.78
N LYS A 69 -14.08 5.03 -1.98
CA LYS A 69 -13.40 4.42 -3.14
C LYS A 69 -12.24 5.26 -3.66
N VAL A 70 -12.36 6.59 -3.63
CA VAL A 70 -11.28 7.52 -4.01
C VAL A 70 -10.11 7.38 -3.05
N GLU A 71 -10.36 7.43 -1.74
CA GLU A 71 -9.29 7.31 -0.73
C GLU A 71 -8.58 5.95 -0.79
N VAL A 72 -9.29 4.87 -1.15
CA VAL A 72 -8.65 3.58 -1.43
C VAL A 72 -7.68 3.66 -2.61
N VAL A 73 -8.02 4.40 -3.68
CA VAL A 73 -7.12 4.59 -4.82
C VAL A 73 -5.93 5.48 -4.45
N ASP A 74 -6.13 6.51 -3.64
CA ASP A 74 -5.04 7.37 -3.15
C ASP A 74 -4.06 6.60 -2.26
N LEU A 75 -4.56 5.70 -1.40
CA LEU A 75 -3.71 4.74 -0.68
C LEU A 75 -2.90 3.86 -1.64
N PHE A 76 -3.49 3.40 -2.76
CA PHE A 76 -2.78 2.61 -3.76
C PHE A 76 -1.66 3.41 -4.43
N HIS A 77 -1.88 4.67 -4.82
CA HIS A 77 -0.86 5.55 -5.39
C HIS A 77 0.40 5.62 -4.51
N PHE A 78 0.21 5.80 -3.20
CA PHE A 78 1.33 5.87 -2.26
C PHE A 78 1.94 4.52 -1.93
N LEU A 79 1.15 3.44 -1.91
CA LEU A 79 1.66 2.09 -1.72
C LEU A 79 2.56 1.65 -2.88
N ILE A 80 2.15 1.92 -4.13
CA ILE A 80 2.95 1.62 -5.32
C ILE A 80 4.22 2.47 -5.35
N SER A 81 4.11 3.77 -5.04
CA SER A 81 5.28 4.63 -4.95
C SER A 81 6.27 4.15 -3.88
N LEU A 82 5.76 3.67 -2.74
CA LEU A 82 6.60 3.08 -1.70
C LEU A 82 7.32 1.81 -2.18
N ALA A 83 6.63 0.94 -2.93
CA ALA A 83 7.23 -0.24 -3.54
C ALA A 83 8.36 0.14 -4.53
N GLN A 84 8.13 1.16 -5.37
CA GLN A 84 9.12 1.70 -6.31
C GLN A 84 10.35 2.29 -5.58
N VAL A 85 10.16 3.04 -4.49
CA VAL A 85 11.26 3.55 -3.65
C VAL A 85 12.12 2.41 -3.10
N LEU A 86 11.48 1.29 -2.73
CA LEU A 86 12.16 0.09 -2.24
C LEU A 86 12.77 -0.77 -3.37
N GLY A 87 12.62 -0.34 -4.62
CA GLY A 87 13.17 -1.04 -5.79
C GLY A 87 12.40 -2.30 -6.16
N MET A 88 11.14 -2.42 -5.74
CA MET A 88 10.28 -3.54 -6.12
C MET A 88 9.67 -3.31 -7.50
N THR A 89 9.74 -4.34 -8.33
CA THR A 89 9.00 -4.42 -9.60
C THR A 89 7.57 -4.94 -9.38
N PRO A 90 6.67 -4.83 -10.38
CA PRO A 90 5.37 -5.52 -10.35
C PRO A 90 5.47 -7.00 -10.01
N ASP A 91 6.45 -7.69 -10.61
CA ASP A 91 6.71 -9.12 -10.38
C ASP A 91 7.13 -9.39 -8.92
N ASP A 92 8.03 -8.57 -8.36
CA ASP A 92 8.45 -8.73 -6.97
C ASP A 92 7.27 -8.60 -6.00
N VAL A 93 6.38 -7.62 -6.22
CA VAL A 93 5.18 -7.43 -5.40
C VAL A 93 4.22 -8.62 -5.56
N TYR A 94 3.98 -9.07 -6.79
CA TYR A 94 3.11 -10.22 -7.05
C TYR A 94 3.64 -11.50 -6.39
N GLU A 95 4.93 -11.79 -6.54
CA GLU A 95 5.56 -12.95 -5.92
C GLU A 95 5.50 -12.90 -4.39
N ALA A 96 5.88 -11.76 -3.78
CA ALA A 96 5.83 -11.58 -2.34
C ALA A 96 4.40 -11.74 -1.82
N TYR A 97 3.42 -11.13 -2.51
CA TYR A 97 2.00 -11.25 -2.15
C TYR A 97 1.51 -12.70 -2.23
N THR A 98 1.79 -13.41 -3.33
CA THR A 98 1.32 -14.79 -3.51
C THR A 98 1.98 -15.76 -2.52
N LYS A 99 3.27 -15.58 -2.20
CA LYS A 99 3.95 -16.35 -1.13
C LYS A 99 3.30 -16.07 0.22
N LYS A 100 3.09 -14.80 0.58
CA LYS A 100 2.45 -14.41 1.84
C LYS A 100 1.02 -14.90 1.95
N ASN A 101 0.25 -14.83 0.87
CA ASN A 101 -1.12 -15.31 0.80
C ASN A 101 -1.19 -16.82 1.06
N LYS A 102 -0.34 -17.63 0.41
CA LYS A 102 -0.23 -19.08 0.67
C LYS A 102 0.09 -19.41 2.13
N VAL A 103 1.04 -18.68 2.73
CA VAL A 103 1.37 -18.82 4.16
C VAL A 103 0.16 -18.50 5.04
N ASN A 104 -0.54 -17.41 4.76
CA ASN A 104 -1.74 -17.03 5.53
C ASN A 104 -2.86 -18.08 5.42
N HIS A 105 -3.10 -18.67 4.23
CA HIS A 105 -4.06 -19.77 4.08
C HIS A 105 -3.66 -21.00 4.88
N LYS A 106 -2.40 -21.44 4.80
CA LYS A 106 -1.91 -22.57 5.63
C LYS A 106 -2.11 -22.35 7.12
N ARG A 107 -1.91 -21.11 7.59
CA ARG A 107 -2.15 -20.76 8.99
C ARG A 107 -3.64 -20.80 9.35
N GLN A 108 -4.54 -20.44 8.45
CA GLN A 108 -5.99 -20.59 8.68
C GLN A 108 -6.37 -22.08 8.72
N ASP A 109 -5.85 -22.89 7.82
CA ASP A 109 -6.10 -24.35 7.78
C ASP A 109 -5.60 -25.06 9.05
N SER A 110 -4.54 -24.56 9.67
CA SER A 110 -4.01 -25.09 10.94
C SER A 110 -4.68 -24.52 12.19
N GLY A 111 -5.69 -23.67 12.04
CA GLY A 111 -6.42 -23.04 13.16
C GLY A 111 -5.71 -21.84 13.80
N TYR A 112 -4.64 -21.32 13.17
CA TYR A 112 -3.90 -20.12 13.56
C TYR A 112 -3.45 -20.11 15.04
N VAL A 113 -3.18 -21.29 15.60
CA VAL A 113 -3.00 -21.48 17.06
C VAL A 113 -1.71 -20.83 17.58
N LYS A 114 -0.68 -20.70 16.74
CA LYS A 114 0.58 -20.03 17.08
C LYS A 114 1.21 -19.38 15.86
N LYS A 115 1.73 -18.16 16.01
CA LYS A 115 2.50 -17.47 14.98
C LYS A 115 3.93 -18.03 14.97
N ASP A 116 4.34 -18.60 13.84
CA ASP A 116 5.74 -18.90 13.56
C ASP A 116 6.37 -17.66 12.89
N GLU A 117 7.47 -17.17 13.47
CA GLU A 117 8.19 -15.98 12.98
C GLU A 117 9.09 -16.31 11.78
N ASP A 118 9.45 -17.58 11.60
CA ASP A 118 10.35 -18.02 10.52
C ASP A 118 9.62 -18.16 9.18
N ASP A 119 8.30 -18.38 9.21
CA ASP A 119 7.42 -18.54 8.04
C ASP A 119 7.45 -17.37 7.05
N SER A 120 7.89 -16.19 7.48
CA SER A 120 7.90 -14.98 6.65
C SER A 120 9.31 -14.47 6.31
N ARG A 121 10.38 -15.16 6.74
CA ARG A 121 11.77 -14.75 6.48
C ARG A 121 12.21 -14.92 5.02
N HIS A 122 11.44 -15.66 4.22
CA HIS A 122 11.74 -15.99 2.82
C HIS A 122 10.77 -15.35 1.83
N ILE A 123 9.95 -14.41 2.30
CA ILE A 123 9.00 -13.66 1.48
C ILE A 123 9.66 -12.38 1.00
#